data_AF-F9X870-F1
#
_entry.id   AF-F9X870-F1
#
_cell.length_a   1.000
_cell.length_b   1.000
_cell.length_c   1.000
_cell.angle_alpha   90.00
_cell.angle_beta   90.00
_cell.angle_gamma   90.00
#
_symmetry.space_group_name_H-M   'P 1'
#
loop_
_entity.id
_entity.type
_entity.pdbx_description
1 polymer ?
#
loop_
_entity_poly.entity_id
_entity_poly.type
_entity_poly.pdbx_seq_one_letter_code
_entity_poly.pdbx_strand_id
1 'polypeptide(L)'
;MLVSLTVGKVDAGVAVLLTEDKRLIEFPSILLPPDIHSGSIVDINVSRNQHAELIADQKFSALQNEIFQTFGQASPSAPVLRCRNTTQTSIVLEWDPIELATADLRSLSLYRNGTKAGVIPRDKLSTKISGLALDTEYTFHLVLRTSAGQYTSEKLTVRTHKMTDLSGITITPGVMPGQLRDSLAETVNRMGAKMIDTVRIDTTHFVCTEPRGQAWEKAVEMNVPVVVPDWVKGCEREGKIVGVRGYYLDADPKHRQMGPSSQEHRGSVSSVAPQQSGPRIEHTPPTPERTTTQRFAARQDSSEAPTPPPKPVQERISEEETPQAAHAPVATQEEKTVSPLESDEEESDDEGQDPEKAAAAQKDAAVSPVSPSDGPADEEGKFDEVAL
;
A
#
# COMPACT_ATOMS: atom_id res chain seq x y z
N MET A 1 -28.59 -55.58 -2.27
CA MET A 1 -29.83 -55.88 -3.00
C MET A 1 -29.40 -56.43 -4.34
N LEU A 2 -29.65 -57.71 -4.58
CA LEU A 2 -29.37 -58.34 -5.86
C LEU A 2 -30.57 -58.15 -6.78
N VAL A 3 -30.35 -57.73 -8.02
CA VAL A 3 -31.39 -57.60 -9.05
C VAL A 3 -30.86 -58.16 -10.36
N SER A 4 -31.52 -59.21 -10.85
CA SER A 4 -31.26 -59.77 -12.18
C SER A 4 -31.97 -58.91 -13.24
N LEU A 5 -31.23 -58.51 -14.28
CA LEU A 5 -31.71 -57.60 -15.33
C LEU A 5 -31.39 -58.17 -16.72
N THR A 6 -32.37 -58.13 -17.62
CA THR A 6 -32.19 -58.58 -19.01
C THR A 6 -31.69 -57.42 -19.87
N VAL A 7 -30.58 -57.64 -20.59
CA VAL A 7 -30.00 -56.67 -21.51
C VAL A 7 -30.84 -56.63 -22.79
N GLY A 8 -31.57 -55.54 -23.01
CA GLY A 8 -32.42 -55.34 -24.19
C GLY A 8 -31.62 -54.95 -25.42
N LYS A 9 -31.01 -53.76 -25.39
CA LYS A 9 -30.17 -53.21 -26.47
C LYS A 9 -28.82 -52.76 -25.90
N VAL A 10 -27.74 -52.98 -26.64
CA VAL A 10 -26.41 -52.44 -26.31
C VAL A 10 -25.96 -51.53 -27.45
N ASP A 11 -25.66 -50.26 -27.13
CA ASP A 11 -24.98 -49.31 -28.00
C ASP A 11 -23.60 -48.95 -27.42
N ALA A 12 -22.76 -48.28 -28.22
CA ALA A 12 -21.36 -47.96 -27.91
C ALA A 12 -21.13 -46.95 -26.76
N GLY A 13 -22.15 -46.63 -25.96
CA GLY A 13 -22.04 -45.79 -24.76
C GLY A 13 -23.14 -46.03 -23.71
N VAL A 14 -24.33 -46.49 -24.12
CA VAL A 14 -25.44 -46.84 -23.24
C VAL A 14 -25.99 -48.22 -23.61
N ALA A 15 -26.33 -49.01 -22.61
CA ALA A 15 -27.14 -50.21 -22.73
C ALA A 15 -28.49 -50.01 -22.05
N VAL A 16 -29.52 -50.66 -22.58
CA VAL A 16 -30.88 -50.67 -22.07
C VAL A 16 -31.09 -51.95 -21.28
N LEU A 17 -31.23 -51.84 -19.96
CA LEU A 17 -31.53 -52.97 -19.07
C LEU A 17 -33.03 -53.02 -18.75
N LEU A 18 -33.57 -54.22 -18.64
CA LEU A 18 -35.00 -54.48 -18.43
C LEU A 18 -35.20 -55.35 -17.18
N THR A 19 -36.03 -54.87 -16.26
CA THR A 19 -36.50 -55.60 -15.07
C THR A 19 -37.67 -56.53 -15.39
N GLU A 20 -37.91 -57.55 -14.57
CA GLU A 20 -39.13 -58.39 -14.66
C GLU A 20 -40.44 -57.59 -14.57
N ASP A 21 -40.49 -56.52 -13.77
CA ASP A 21 -41.64 -55.60 -13.68
C ASP A 21 -41.68 -54.52 -14.78
N LYS A 22 -40.99 -54.77 -15.89
CA LYS A 22 -41.02 -54.00 -17.16
C LYS A 22 -40.54 -52.54 -17.09
N ARG A 23 -39.83 -52.15 -16.05
CA ARG A 23 -39.04 -50.91 -16.03
C ARG A 23 -37.88 -51.01 -17.02
N LEU A 24 -37.52 -49.86 -17.56
CA LEU A 24 -36.36 -49.64 -18.42
C LEU A 24 -35.33 -48.85 -17.60
N ILE A 25 -34.08 -49.31 -17.60
CA ILE A 25 -32.94 -48.64 -16.97
C ILE A 25 -31.90 -48.39 -18.05
N GLU A 26 -31.58 -47.12 -18.31
CA GLU A 26 -30.43 -46.75 -19.11
C GLU A 26 -29.16 -46.86 -18.26
N PHE A 27 -28.18 -47.62 -18.73
CA PHE A 27 -26.97 -47.95 -17.98
C PHE A 27 -25.73 -47.76 -18.86
N PRO A 28 -24.66 -47.07 -18.41
CA PRO A 28 -23.46 -46.88 -19.22
C PRO A 28 -22.84 -48.22 -19.63
N SER A 29 -22.67 -48.48 -20.93
CA SER A 29 -22.23 -49.81 -21.39
C SER A 29 -20.78 -50.14 -21.01
N ILE A 30 -19.97 -49.13 -20.68
CA ILE A 30 -18.63 -49.27 -20.10
C ILE A 30 -18.62 -49.87 -18.67
N LEU A 31 -19.75 -49.89 -17.97
CA LEU A 31 -19.89 -50.47 -16.62
C LEU A 31 -20.45 -51.90 -16.64
N LEU A 32 -20.64 -52.49 -17.82
CA LEU A 32 -21.04 -53.89 -18.01
C LEU A 32 -19.84 -54.77 -18.38
N PRO A 33 -19.96 -56.11 -18.24
CA PRO A 33 -18.94 -57.04 -18.74
C PRO A 33 -18.67 -56.86 -20.24
N PRO A 34 -17.41 -57.04 -20.70
CA PRO A 34 -17.02 -56.77 -22.10
C PRO A 34 -17.59 -57.78 -23.11
N ASP A 35 -18.13 -58.89 -22.64
CA ASP A 35 -18.76 -59.99 -23.40
C ASP A 35 -20.30 -59.93 -23.37
N ILE A 36 -20.89 -58.81 -22.94
CA ILE A 36 -22.34 -58.65 -22.82
C ILE A 36 -23.04 -58.42 -24.17
N HIS A 37 -24.18 -59.07 -24.37
CA HIS A 37 -24.96 -59.02 -25.62
C HIS A 37 -26.46 -58.79 -25.35
N SER A 38 -27.22 -58.38 -26.37
CA SER A 38 -28.69 -58.38 -26.28
C SER A 38 -29.23 -59.78 -25.98
N GLY A 39 -30.08 -59.88 -24.95
CA GLY A 39 -30.60 -61.13 -24.41
C GLY A 39 -29.80 -61.71 -23.24
N SER A 40 -28.62 -61.20 -22.92
CA SER A 40 -27.88 -61.57 -21.69
C SER A 40 -28.64 -61.15 -20.43
N ILE A 41 -28.44 -61.89 -19.33
CA ILE A 41 -28.93 -61.50 -17.99
C ILE A 41 -27.72 -61.07 -17.15
N VAL A 42 -27.84 -59.95 -16.42
CA VAL A 42 -26.82 -59.39 -15.53
C VAL A 42 -27.38 -59.29 -14.12
N ASP A 43 -26.67 -59.86 -13.15
CA ASP A 43 -26.96 -59.68 -11.73
C ASP A 43 -26.25 -58.44 -11.19
N ILE A 44 -27.00 -57.37 -10.93
CA ILE A 44 -26.46 -56.17 -10.28
C ILE A 44 -26.69 -56.25 -8.77
N ASN A 45 -25.61 -56.27 -7.99
CA ASN A 45 -25.67 -56.20 -6.53
C ASN A 45 -25.45 -54.76 -6.03
N VAL A 46 -26.54 -54.05 -5.74
CA VAL A 46 -26.51 -52.69 -5.19
C VAL A 46 -26.43 -52.75 -3.66
N SER A 47 -25.38 -52.18 -3.07
CA SER A 47 -25.22 -52.08 -1.61
C SER A 47 -24.68 -50.71 -1.20
N ARG A 48 -25.06 -50.24 -0.01
CA ARG A 48 -24.63 -48.94 0.52
C ARG A 48 -23.23 -49.05 1.13
N ASN A 49 -22.23 -48.41 0.53
CA ASN A 49 -20.85 -48.47 0.99
C ASN A 49 -20.57 -47.41 2.07
N GLN A 50 -21.03 -47.68 3.29
CA GLN A 50 -20.88 -46.81 4.46
C GLN A 50 -19.41 -46.45 4.77
N HIS A 51 -18.45 -47.32 4.43
CA HIS A 51 -17.03 -47.05 4.62
C HIS A 51 -16.50 -46.00 3.63
N ALA A 52 -16.90 -46.08 2.36
CA ALA A 52 -16.57 -45.07 1.36
C ALA A 52 -17.24 -43.72 1.65
N GLU A 53 -18.48 -43.73 2.15
CA GLU A 53 -19.19 -42.53 2.61
C GLU A 53 -18.43 -41.85 3.75
N LEU A 54 -18.07 -42.58 4.82
CA LEU A 54 -17.30 -42.06 5.94
C LEU A 54 -15.94 -41.47 5.51
N ILE A 55 -15.27 -42.10 4.54
CA ILE A 55 -14.02 -41.57 3.96
C ILE A 55 -14.26 -40.29 3.14
N ALA A 56 -15.39 -40.19 2.43
CA ALA A 56 -15.76 -38.99 1.69
C ALA A 56 -16.08 -37.82 2.64
N ASP A 57 -16.85 -38.07 3.70
CA ASP A 57 -17.20 -37.07 4.73
C ASP A 57 -15.95 -36.56 5.47
N GLN A 58 -15.00 -37.46 5.78
CA GLN A 58 -13.71 -37.09 6.38
C GLN A 58 -12.86 -36.23 5.43
N LYS A 59 -12.79 -36.58 4.14
CA LYS A 59 -12.06 -35.79 3.13
C LYS A 59 -12.68 -34.41 2.92
N PHE A 60 -14.01 -34.33 2.85
CA PHE A 60 -14.74 -33.07 2.76
C PHE A 60 -14.47 -32.19 3.99
N SER A 61 -14.58 -32.76 5.19
CA SER A 61 -14.32 -32.05 6.45
C SER A 61 -12.86 -31.58 6.57
N ALA A 62 -11.89 -32.37 6.11
CA ALA A 62 -10.49 -31.97 6.07
C ALA A 62 -10.27 -30.77 5.12
N LEU A 63 -10.84 -30.82 3.91
CA LEU A 63 -10.75 -29.73 2.93
C LEU A 63 -11.42 -28.44 3.43
N GLN A 64 -12.59 -28.51 4.07
CA GLN A 64 -13.24 -27.33 4.66
C GLN A 64 -12.38 -26.71 5.78
N ASN A 65 -11.75 -27.54 6.61
CA ASN A 65 -10.82 -27.06 7.65
C ASN A 65 -9.56 -26.43 7.05
N GLU A 66 -8.98 -26.99 5.98
CA GLU A 66 -7.82 -26.44 5.27
C GLU A 66 -8.13 -25.06 4.64
N ILE A 67 -9.29 -24.93 3.99
CA ILE A 67 -9.79 -23.66 3.43
C ILE A 67 -10.00 -22.63 4.56
N PHE A 68 -10.63 -23.03 5.67
CA PHE A 68 -10.85 -22.14 6.82
C PHE A 68 -9.55 -21.70 7.49
N GLN A 69 -8.59 -22.61 7.69
CA GLN A 69 -7.27 -22.28 8.25
C GLN A 69 -6.50 -21.33 7.34
N THR A 70 -6.52 -21.56 6.03
CA THR A 70 -5.76 -20.76 5.06
C THR A 70 -6.38 -19.37 4.86
N PHE A 71 -7.70 -19.28 4.66
CA PHE A 71 -8.37 -18.04 4.21
C PHE A 71 -9.27 -17.37 5.26
N GLY A 72 -9.69 -18.10 6.30
CA GLY A 72 -10.67 -17.62 7.29
C GLY A 72 -10.10 -17.19 8.65
N GLN A 73 -8.96 -17.73 9.08
CA GLN A 73 -8.41 -17.46 10.42
C GLN A 73 -7.74 -16.08 10.57
N ALA A 74 -7.07 -15.58 9.53
CA ALA A 74 -6.27 -14.37 9.59
C ALA A 74 -6.82 -13.28 8.67
N SER A 75 -7.00 -12.07 9.21
CA SER A 75 -7.42 -10.87 8.48
C SER A 75 -6.30 -9.82 8.48
N PRO A 76 -6.25 -8.90 7.49
CA PRO A 76 -5.28 -7.81 7.47
C PRO A 76 -5.31 -6.95 8.75
N SER A 77 -4.13 -6.56 9.24
CA SER A 77 -4.01 -5.65 10.37
C SER A 77 -4.16 -4.18 9.95
N ALA A 78 -4.59 -3.33 10.87
CA ALA A 78 -4.59 -1.88 10.66
C ALA A 78 -3.15 -1.35 10.70
N PRO A 79 -2.72 -0.49 9.74
CA PRO A 79 -1.33 -0.04 9.68
C PRO A 79 -0.98 0.87 10.86
N VAL A 80 0.10 0.57 11.57
CA VAL A 80 0.56 1.37 12.72
C VAL A 80 1.45 2.52 12.25
N LEU A 81 0.99 3.77 12.37
CA LEU A 81 1.69 4.97 11.91
C LEU A 81 2.48 5.65 13.06
N ARG A 82 3.76 5.97 12.82
CA ARG A 82 4.64 6.67 13.75
C ARG A 82 5.28 7.93 13.14
N CYS A 83 5.60 8.89 14.00
CA CYS A 83 6.47 10.02 13.67
C CYS A 83 7.92 9.64 13.98
N ARG A 84 8.76 9.61 12.96
CA ARG A 84 10.18 9.24 13.09
C ARG A 84 11.06 10.46 13.40
N ASN A 85 10.85 11.54 12.67
CA ASN A 85 11.53 12.82 12.89
C ASN A 85 10.64 13.98 12.43
N THR A 86 10.75 15.13 13.11
CA THR A 86 10.08 16.37 12.72
C THR A 86 11.10 17.49 12.65
N THR A 87 10.96 18.36 11.65
CA THR A 87 11.74 19.59 11.51
C THR A 87 10.81 20.80 11.48
N GLN A 88 11.35 21.98 11.21
CA GLN A 88 10.59 23.22 11.14
C GLN A 88 9.62 23.25 9.94
N THR A 89 9.93 22.54 8.86
CA THR A 89 9.16 22.57 7.59
C THR A 89 8.94 21.20 6.94
N SER A 90 9.32 20.10 7.62
CA SER A 90 9.05 18.74 7.15
C SER A 90 8.85 17.75 8.29
N ILE A 91 8.08 16.68 8.05
CA ILE A 91 7.88 15.55 8.95
C ILE A 91 8.24 14.26 8.20
N VAL A 92 8.94 13.35 8.87
CA VAL A 92 9.19 11.99 8.38
C VAL A 92 8.32 11.02 9.16
N LEU A 93 7.46 10.33 8.44
CA LEU A 93 6.54 9.32 8.94
C LEU A 93 7.07 7.93 8.57
N GLU A 94 6.85 6.97 9.45
CA GLU A 94 7.13 5.55 9.20
C GLU A 94 5.98 4.69 9.74
N TRP A 95 5.90 3.45 9.28
CA TRP A 95 4.92 2.47 9.75
C TRP A 95 5.54 1.08 9.80
N ASP A 96 4.95 0.22 10.61
CA ASP A 96 5.34 -1.19 10.68
C ASP A 96 4.98 -1.93 9.37
N PRO A 97 5.66 -3.07 9.08
CA PRO A 97 5.31 -3.92 7.94
C PRO A 97 3.82 -4.29 7.97
N ILE A 98 3.17 -4.20 6.81
CA ILE A 98 1.72 -4.44 6.71
C ILE A 98 1.46 -5.93 6.54
N GLU A 99 0.89 -6.55 7.57
CA GLU A 99 0.44 -7.93 7.53
C GLU A 99 -0.92 -8.00 6.83
N LEU A 100 -0.95 -8.64 5.66
CA LEU A 100 -2.13 -8.73 4.79
C LEU A 100 -2.90 -10.05 4.93
N ALA A 101 -2.37 -11.02 5.69
CA ALA A 101 -2.80 -12.42 5.65
C ALA A 101 -2.88 -12.92 4.19
N THR A 102 -4.05 -13.33 3.72
CA THR A 102 -4.32 -13.77 2.33
C THR A 102 -4.83 -12.67 1.40
N ALA A 103 -4.92 -11.41 1.85
CA ALA A 103 -5.51 -10.33 1.08
C ALA A 103 -4.52 -9.57 0.18
N ASP A 104 -4.97 -9.12 -0.99
CA ASP A 104 -4.17 -8.30 -1.91
C ASP A 104 -4.12 -6.83 -1.48
N LEU A 105 -2.92 -6.24 -1.41
CA LEU A 105 -2.75 -4.80 -1.21
C LEU A 105 -3.20 -4.00 -2.45
N ARG A 106 -4.40 -3.40 -2.40
CA ARG A 106 -4.91 -2.52 -3.47
C ARG A 106 -4.27 -1.13 -3.42
N SER A 107 -4.22 -0.49 -2.25
CA SER A 107 -3.50 0.78 -2.08
C SER A 107 -3.23 1.11 -0.62
N LEU A 108 -2.08 1.71 -0.31
CA LEU A 108 -1.83 2.45 0.91
C LEU A 108 -1.86 3.96 0.60
N SER A 109 -2.74 4.73 1.26
CA SER A 109 -2.88 6.17 1.04
C SER A 109 -2.57 6.95 2.31
N LEU A 110 -1.77 8.00 2.23
CA LEU A 110 -1.56 8.93 3.35
C LEU A 110 -2.56 10.08 3.28
N TYR A 111 -3.14 10.41 4.43
CA TYR A 111 -4.00 11.56 4.65
C TYR A 111 -3.33 12.57 5.59
N ARG A 112 -3.54 13.86 5.35
CA ARG A 112 -3.07 15.02 6.14
C ARG A 112 -4.25 15.95 6.36
N ASN A 113 -4.58 16.23 7.62
CA ASN A 113 -5.69 17.09 8.06
C ASN A 113 -7.04 16.71 7.39
N GLY A 114 -7.30 15.41 7.22
CA GLY A 114 -8.50 14.87 6.57
C GLY A 114 -8.45 14.78 5.05
N THR A 115 -7.52 15.46 4.38
CA THR A 115 -7.35 15.42 2.91
C THR A 115 -6.33 14.37 2.51
N LYS A 116 -6.58 13.64 1.42
CA LYS A 116 -5.60 12.67 0.87
C LYS A 116 -4.36 13.40 0.36
N ALA A 117 -3.22 13.13 0.97
CA ALA A 117 -1.92 13.73 0.62
C ALA A 117 -1.20 12.97 -0.51
N GLY A 118 -1.45 11.66 -0.64
CA GLY A 118 -0.85 10.85 -1.70
C GLY A 118 -1.16 9.36 -1.59
N VAL A 119 -0.59 8.58 -2.51
CA VAL A 119 -0.51 7.11 -2.46
C VAL A 119 0.95 6.74 -2.17
N ILE A 120 1.15 5.75 -1.31
CA ILE A 120 2.46 5.27 -0.90
C ILE A 120 2.89 4.10 -1.80
N PRO A 121 4.12 4.12 -2.36
CA PRO A 121 4.69 2.99 -3.09
C PRO A 121 4.81 1.72 -2.23
N ARG A 122 4.56 0.54 -2.82
CA ARG A 122 4.52 -0.76 -2.12
C ARG A 122 5.86 -1.16 -1.47
N ASP A 123 6.97 -0.63 -1.97
CA ASP A 123 8.34 -0.87 -1.51
C ASP A 123 8.74 -0.09 -0.25
N LYS A 124 7.87 0.79 0.29
CA LYS A 124 8.26 1.78 1.30
C LYS A 124 7.54 1.58 2.64
N LEU A 125 8.32 1.69 3.71
CA LEU A 125 7.87 1.74 5.11
C LEU A 125 8.00 3.14 5.74
N SER A 126 8.35 4.16 4.94
CA SER A 126 8.46 5.55 5.39
C SER A 126 8.26 6.56 4.26
N THR A 127 7.91 7.80 4.62
CA THR A 127 7.78 8.93 3.69
C THR A 127 8.12 10.26 4.35
N LYS A 128 8.52 11.25 3.56
CA LYS A 128 8.86 12.61 4.02
C LYS A 128 7.88 13.62 3.44
N ILE A 129 7.18 14.33 4.31
CA ILE A 129 6.23 15.37 3.96
C ILE A 129 6.92 16.72 4.17
N SER A 130 7.29 17.37 3.07
CA SER A 130 7.93 18.70 3.04
C SER A 130 6.92 19.81 2.77
N GLY A 131 7.34 21.08 2.90
CA GLY A 131 6.48 22.24 2.62
C GLY A 131 5.42 22.47 3.70
N LEU A 132 5.74 22.12 4.94
CA LEU A 132 4.93 22.42 6.12
C LEU A 132 5.26 23.82 6.65
N ALA A 133 4.28 24.48 7.27
CA ALA A 133 4.49 25.75 7.95
C ALA A 133 5.25 25.57 9.28
N LEU A 134 5.89 26.63 9.78
CA LEU A 134 6.59 26.65 11.07
C LEU A 134 5.60 26.56 12.24
N ASP A 135 5.98 25.91 13.35
CA ASP A 135 5.21 25.83 14.60
C ASP A 135 3.72 25.45 14.43
N THR A 136 3.41 24.63 13.42
CA THR A 136 2.05 24.35 12.95
C THR A 136 1.70 22.89 13.15
N GLU A 137 0.48 22.63 13.60
CA GLU A 137 -0.03 21.28 13.87
C GLU A 137 -0.64 20.62 12.62
N TYR A 138 -0.34 19.35 12.44
CA TYR A 138 -0.85 18.51 11.37
C TYR A 138 -1.25 17.12 11.90
N THR A 139 -2.38 16.60 11.45
CA THR A 139 -2.85 15.24 11.79
C THR A 139 -2.71 14.32 10.59
N PHE A 140 -2.01 13.22 10.77
CA PHE A 140 -1.75 12.21 9.74
C PHE A 140 -2.44 10.89 10.06
N HIS A 141 -2.88 10.17 9.02
CA HIS A 141 -3.30 8.77 9.13
C HIS A 141 -3.10 8.05 7.79
N LEU A 142 -2.89 6.74 7.85
CA LEU A 142 -2.83 5.85 6.69
C LEU A 142 -4.19 5.21 6.48
N VAL A 143 -4.62 5.11 5.22
CA VAL A 143 -5.77 4.33 4.78
C VAL A 143 -5.25 3.19 3.90
N LEU A 144 -5.32 1.97 4.43
CA LEU A 144 -5.00 0.72 3.76
C LEU A 144 -6.26 0.17 3.10
N ARG A 145 -6.19 -0.15 1.80
CA ARG A 145 -7.24 -0.86 1.05
C ARG A 145 -6.69 -2.19 0.58
N THR A 146 -7.39 -3.27 0.91
CA THR A 146 -7.05 -4.64 0.49
C THR A 146 -8.19 -5.27 -0.32
N SER A 147 -8.08 -6.55 -0.71
CA SER A 147 -9.24 -7.32 -1.17
C SER A 147 -10.26 -7.61 -0.06
N ALA A 148 -9.82 -7.71 1.20
CA ALA A 148 -10.65 -8.03 2.36
C ALA A 148 -11.29 -6.81 3.06
N GLY A 149 -10.95 -5.58 2.68
CA GLY A 149 -11.61 -4.38 3.23
C GLY A 149 -10.82 -3.08 3.15
N GLN A 150 -11.18 -2.12 4.01
CA GLN A 150 -10.42 -0.89 4.23
C GLN A 150 -10.13 -0.73 5.73
N TYR A 151 -8.85 -0.58 6.05
CA TYR A 151 -8.32 -0.43 7.40
C TYR A 151 -7.65 0.94 7.52
N THR A 152 -7.72 1.57 8.69
CA THR A 152 -7.21 2.93 8.91
C THR A 152 -6.30 2.94 10.12
N SER A 153 -5.16 3.66 10.05
CA SER A 153 -4.30 3.85 11.21
C SER A 153 -4.96 4.74 12.25
N GLU A 154 -4.42 4.68 13.47
CA GLU A 154 -4.63 5.77 14.43
C GLU A 154 -4.20 7.14 13.88
N LYS A 155 -4.84 8.19 14.40
CA LYS A 155 -4.63 9.57 13.97
C LYS A 155 -3.46 10.19 14.73
N LEU A 156 -2.32 10.30 14.05
CA LEU A 156 -1.09 10.83 14.59
C LEU A 156 -1.02 12.37 14.40
N THR A 157 -1.25 13.12 15.47
CA THR A 157 -1.09 14.58 15.48
C THR A 157 0.35 14.97 15.83
N VAL A 158 0.96 15.84 15.02
CA VAL A 158 2.36 16.28 15.12
C VAL A 158 2.46 17.77 14.83
N ARG A 159 3.22 18.52 15.64
CA ARG A 159 3.50 19.95 15.44
C ARG A 159 4.91 20.14 14.90
N THR A 160 5.07 20.93 13.84
CA THR A 160 6.40 21.27 13.30
C THR A 160 7.19 22.14 14.27
N HIS A 161 8.52 22.08 14.18
CA HIS A 161 9.40 22.75 15.14
C HIS A 161 9.48 24.27 14.92
N LYS A 162 9.86 25.01 15.97
CA LYS A 162 10.23 26.43 15.88
C LYS A 162 11.64 26.58 15.32
N MET A 163 11.98 27.76 14.79
CA MET A 163 13.34 28.06 14.30
C MET A 163 14.43 27.89 15.37
N THR A 164 14.08 28.06 16.65
CA THR A 164 14.95 27.89 17.82
C THR A 164 15.03 26.44 18.33
N ASP A 165 14.18 25.54 17.84
CA ASP A 165 14.22 24.13 18.20
C ASP A 165 15.08 23.37 17.19
N LEU A 166 16.20 22.85 17.70
CA LEU A 166 17.26 22.19 16.93
C LEU A 166 17.17 20.65 17.03
N SER A 167 16.26 20.11 17.83
CA SER A 167 16.19 18.67 18.14
C SER A 167 15.79 17.78 16.94
N GLY A 168 15.14 18.39 15.96
CA GLY A 168 14.81 17.79 14.66
C GLY A 168 16.00 17.66 13.70
N ILE A 169 17.13 18.30 13.99
CA ILE A 169 18.33 18.24 13.16
C ILE A 169 18.99 16.87 13.35
N THR A 170 19.04 16.12 12.26
CA THR A 170 19.80 14.86 12.13
C THR A 170 20.98 15.08 11.18
N ILE A 171 22.17 14.72 11.63
CA ILE A 171 23.43 14.92 10.90
C ILE A 171 24.07 13.58 10.59
N THR A 172 24.43 13.36 9.33
CA THR A 172 25.34 12.27 8.96
C THR A 172 26.74 12.83 8.71
N PRO A 173 27.76 12.43 9.49
CA PRO A 173 29.14 12.85 9.25
C PRO A 173 29.74 12.07 8.08
N GLY A 174 30.33 12.78 7.12
CA GLY A 174 31.19 12.23 6.08
C GLY A 174 32.66 12.24 6.48
N VAL A 175 33.55 12.24 5.48
CA VAL A 175 35.00 12.27 5.71
C VAL A 175 35.43 13.59 6.35
N MET A 176 36.08 13.48 7.51
CA MET A 176 36.73 14.54 8.27
C MET A 176 37.74 13.96 9.29
N PRO A 177 38.67 14.75 9.86
CA PRO A 177 39.56 14.30 10.94
C PRO A 177 38.80 13.89 12.20
N GLY A 178 39.27 12.86 12.92
CA GLY A 178 38.61 12.30 14.11
C GLY A 178 38.26 13.35 15.17
N GLN A 179 39.25 14.14 15.61
CA GLN A 179 39.04 15.24 16.58
C GLN A 179 37.94 16.24 16.17
N LEU A 180 37.73 16.44 14.87
CA LEU A 180 36.68 17.33 14.35
C LEU A 180 35.30 16.63 14.33
N ARG A 181 35.25 15.31 14.10
CA ARG A 181 34.04 14.50 14.29
C ARG A 181 33.63 14.44 15.76
N ASP A 182 34.58 14.31 16.68
CA ASP A 182 34.31 14.24 18.11
C ASP A 182 33.77 15.57 18.63
N SER A 183 34.44 16.69 18.28
CA SER A 183 33.94 18.04 18.57
C SER A 183 32.57 18.33 17.93
N LEU A 184 32.33 17.84 16.71
CA LEU A 184 31.02 17.92 16.06
C LEU A 184 29.95 17.17 16.86
N ALA A 185 30.25 15.95 17.34
CA ALA A 185 29.32 15.14 18.12
C ALA A 185 28.95 15.82 19.45
N GLU A 186 29.92 16.44 20.15
CA GLU A 186 29.66 17.24 21.35
C GLU A 186 28.70 18.41 21.08
N THR A 187 28.95 19.20 20.03
CA THR A 187 28.09 20.33 19.65
C THR A 187 26.69 19.87 19.27
N VAL A 188 26.57 18.80 18.47
CA VAL A 188 25.28 18.21 18.07
C VAL A 188 24.48 17.77 19.29
N ASN A 189 25.11 17.06 20.23
CA ASN A 189 24.46 16.64 21.47
C ASN A 189 24.04 17.84 22.35
N ARG A 190 24.86 18.90 22.43
CA ARG A 190 24.53 20.12 23.20
C ARG A 190 23.35 20.90 22.61
N MET A 191 23.17 20.84 21.29
CA MET A 191 21.99 21.37 20.59
C MET A 191 20.73 20.50 20.76
N GLY A 192 20.81 19.32 21.38
CA GLY A 192 19.74 18.32 21.39
C GLY A 192 19.49 17.65 20.03
N ALA A 193 20.36 17.90 19.05
CA ALA A 193 20.34 17.33 17.71
C ALA A 193 20.93 15.90 17.73
N LYS A 194 20.74 15.15 16.64
CA LYS A 194 21.10 13.72 16.56
C LYS A 194 22.17 13.48 15.49
N MET A 195 23.19 12.68 15.80
CA MET A 195 24.16 12.20 14.81
C MET A 195 23.86 10.75 14.41
N ILE A 196 23.91 10.45 13.10
CA ILE A 196 23.54 9.14 12.52
C ILE A 196 24.53 8.80 11.41
N ASP A 197 25.34 7.75 11.57
CA ASP A 197 26.40 7.36 10.61
C ASP A 197 25.92 6.89 9.23
N THR A 198 24.61 6.66 9.05
CA THR A 198 24.01 6.28 7.77
C THR A 198 23.12 7.38 7.22
N VAL A 199 23.26 7.73 5.93
CA VAL A 199 22.28 8.60 5.23
C VAL A 199 20.96 7.84 5.05
N ARG A 200 19.88 8.45 5.56
CA ARG A 200 18.51 7.91 5.62
C ARG A 200 17.50 9.01 5.22
N ILE A 201 16.24 8.65 5.03
CA ILE A 201 15.16 9.59 4.68
C ILE A 201 14.95 10.70 5.74
N ASP A 202 15.30 10.40 6.98
CA ASP A 202 15.27 11.31 8.12
C ASP A 202 16.54 12.16 8.28
N THR A 203 17.62 11.93 7.53
CA THR A 203 18.83 12.79 7.54
C THR A 203 18.49 14.20 7.03
N THR A 204 18.79 15.23 7.82
CA THR A 204 18.55 16.63 7.45
C THR A 204 19.76 17.28 6.77
N HIS A 205 20.97 16.96 7.22
CA HIS A 205 22.22 17.56 6.75
C HIS A 205 23.33 16.51 6.70
N PHE A 206 24.20 16.61 5.69
CA PHE A 206 25.44 15.83 5.61
C PHE A 206 26.60 16.76 5.91
N VAL A 207 27.49 16.37 6.82
CA VAL A 207 28.56 17.25 7.31
C VAL A 207 29.92 16.62 7.00
N CYS A 208 30.74 17.28 6.18
CA CYS A 208 32.08 16.78 5.84
C CYS A 208 33.08 17.91 5.57
N THR A 209 34.38 17.58 5.57
CA THR A 209 35.43 18.47 5.05
C THR A 209 35.81 18.15 3.62
N GLU A 210 35.46 16.96 3.12
CA GLU A 210 35.81 16.46 1.79
C GLU A 210 34.59 15.83 1.10
N PRO A 211 34.32 16.15 -0.18
CA PRO A 211 33.18 15.61 -0.92
C PRO A 211 33.54 14.25 -1.55
N ARG A 212 33.64 13.18 -0.73
CA ARG A 212 33.97 11.83 -1.22
C ARG A 212 33.30 10.69 -0.44
N GLY A 213 33.15 9.57 -1.14
CA GLY A 213 32.67 8.30 -0.60
C GLY A 213 31.17 8.10 -0.72
N GLN A 214 30.74 6.83 -0.69
CA GLN A 214 29.36 6.39 -0.95
C GLN A 214 28.29 7.12 -0.11
N ALA A 215 28.60 7.49 1.13
CA ALA A 215 27.69 8.25 1.99
C ALA A 215 27.47 9.69 1.50
N TRP A 216 28.49 10.34 0.92
CA TRP A 216 28.37 11.66 0.29
C TRP A 216 27.59 11.57 -1.04
N GLU A 217 27.90 10.56 -1.87
CA GLU A 217 27.19 10.30 -3.13
C GLU A 217 25.69 10.13 -2.89
N LYS A 218 25.32 9.29 -1.91
CA LYS A 218 23.93 9.09 -1.48
C LYS A 218 23.28 10.35 -0.88
N ALA A 219 24.04 11.19 -0.18
CA ALA A 219 23.52 12.47 0.32
C ALA A 219 23.15 13.41 -0.84
N VAL A 220 23.98 13.47 -1.88
CA VAL A 220 23.71 14.25 -3.10
C VAL A 220 22.51 13.70 -3.87
N GLU A 221 22.43 12.38 -4.08
CA GLU A 221 21.27 11.70 -4.68
C GLU A 221 19.97 12.04 -3.94
N MET A 222 19.98 11.94 -2.61
CA MET A 222 18.84 12.26 -1.75
C MET A 222 18.58 13.77 -1.58
N ASN A 223 19.33 14.63 -2.28
CA ASN A 223 19.24 16.10 -2.21
C ASN A 223 19.39 16.66 -0.78
N VAL A 224 20.23 16.01 0.05
CA VAL A 224 20.58 16.43 1.40
C VAL A 224 21.66 17.52 1.34
N PRO A 225 21.48 18.68 2.00
CA PRO A 225 22.51 19.72 2.07
C PRO A 225 23.85 19.19 2.60
N VAL A 226 24.92 19.37 1.82
CA VAL A 226 26.30 19.00 2.17
C VAL A 226 27.03 20.24 2.67
N VAL A 227 27.34 20.30 3.97
CA VAL A 227 27.91 21.49 4.64
C VAL A 227 29.19 21.19 5.42
N VAL A 228 29.99 22.24 5.69
CA VAL A 228 31.14 22.16 6.59
C VAL A 228 30.71 22.15 8.07
N PRO A 229 31.51 21.57 9.00
CA PRO A 229 31.19 21.52 10.43
C PRO A 229 30.87 22.87 11.10
N ASP A 230 31.37 23.99 10.56
CA ASP A 230 31.11 25.33 11.10
C ASP A 230 29.62 25.75 10.99
N TRP A 231 28.82 25.10 10.13
CA TRP A 231 27.37 25.30 10.10
C TRP A 231 26.70 24.96 11.43
N VAL A 232 27.12 23.87 12.07
CA VAL A 232 26.56 23.40 13.34
C VAL A 232 26.94 24.36 14.48
N LYS A 233 28.19 24.85 14.50
CA LYS A 233 28.64 25.92 15.40
C LYS A 233 27.89 27.24 15.15
N GLY A 234 27.44 27.48 13.91
CA GLY A 234 26.52 28.56 13.56
C GLY A 234 25.16 28.38 14.23
N CYS A 235 24.53 27.22 14.08
CA CYS A 235 23.25 26.89 14.72
C CYS A 235 23.32 26.99 16.25
N GLU A 236 24.39 26.48 16.87
CA GLU A 236 24.63 26.57 18.32
C GLU A 236 24.71 28.03 18.79
N ARG A 237 25.63 28.83 18.20
CA ARG A 237 25.86 30.22 18.60
C ARG A 237 24.63 31.12 18.42
N GLU A 238 23.88 30.91 17.35
CA GLU A 238 22.70 31.72 17.02
C GLU A 238 21.42 31.28 17.77
N GLY A 239 21.46 30.14 18.47
CA GLY A 239 20.30 29.54 19.16
C GLY A 239 19.15 29.16 18.24
N LYS A 240 19.41 29.00 16.94
CA LYS A 240 18.40 28.82 15.88
C LYS A 240 19.02 28.22 14.63
N ILE A 241 18.22 27.55 13.79
CA ILE A 241 18.69 26.97 12.53
C ILE A 241 19.13 28.07 11.55
N VAL A 242 20.36 27.96 11.03
CA VAL A 242 20.95 28.96 10.11
C VAL A 242 20.95 28.47 8.65
N GLY A 243 20.89 29.40 7.70
CA GLY A 243 20.85 29.10 6.27
C GLY A 243 22.13 28.42 5.76
N VAL A 244 21.99 27.24 5.13
CA VAL A 244 23.11 26.38 4.70
C VAL A 244 24.02 26.98 3.61
N ARG A 245 23.53 27.93 2.79
CA ARG A 245 24.22 28.44 1.59
C ARG A 245 25.64 28.96 1.83
N GLY A 246 25.89 29.62 2.98
CA GLY A 246 27.23 30.13 3.31
C GLY A 246 28.22 29.05 3.75
N TYR A 247 27.76 27.82 3.96
CA TYR A 247 28.49 26.72 4.58
C TYR A 247 28.62 25.48 3.67
N TYR A 248 28.21 25.56 2.40
CA TYR A 248 28.58 24.54 1.42
C TYR A 248 30.10 24.53 1.21
N LEU A 249 30.66 23.40 0.76
CA LEU A 249 32.11 23.21 0.67
C LEU A 249 32.78 24.12 -0.39
N ASP A 250 32.02 24.53 -1.41
CA ASP A 250 32.38 25.46 -2.47
C ASP A 250 32.19 26.95 -2.09
N ALA A 251 31.47 27.24 -0.99
CA ALA A 251 31.22 28.62 -0.55
C ALA A 251 32.49 29.27 0.05
N ASP A 252 32.90 30.44 -0.50
CA ASP A 252 34.05 31.23 -0.01
C ASP A 252 33.93 31.44 1.51
N PRO A 253 34.91 30.95 2.31
CA PRO A 253 34.90 31.02 3.76
C PRO A 253 34.58 32.39 4.37
N LYS A 254 34.83 33.50 3.67
CA LYS A 254 34.47 34.85 4.13
C LYS A 254 32.97 35.00 4.41
N HIS A 255 32.11 34.30 3.66
CA HIS A 255 30.65 34.37 3.83
C HIS A 255 30.13 33.57 5.03
N ARG A 256 31.00 32.79 5.71
CA ARG A 256 30.65 32.07 6.96
C ARG A 256 30.52 33.00 8.16
N GLN A 257 30.98 34.26 8.05
CA GLN A 257 30.86 35.30 9.08
C GLN A 257 29.73 36.30 8.80
N MET A 258 28.49 35.84 8.68
CA MET A 258 27.30 36.72 8.74
C MET A 258 26.23 36.17 9.70
N GLY A 259 26.51 36.29 10.99
CA GLY A 259 25.52 36.40 12.07
C GLY A 259 25.54 37.83 12.66
N PRO A 260 24.43 38.38 13.16
CA PRO A 260 24.29 39.81 13.45
C PRO A 260 24.94 40.22 14.78
N SER A 261 26.27 40.22 14.86
CA SER A 261 27.02 40.71 16.03
C SER A 261 28.44 41.18 15.69
N SER A 262 28.59 42.38 15.11
CA SER A 262 29.79 43.29 15.18
C SER A 262 29.80 44.40 14.11
N GLN A 263 28.67 45.05 13.78
CA GLN A 263 28.69 46.16 12.79
C GLN A 263 27.80 47.38 13.09
N GLU A 264 27.59 47.71 14.36
CA GLU A 264 27.04 49.01 14.76
C GLU A 264 27.73 49.56 16.02
N HIS A 265 28.88 50.22 15.83
CA HIS A 265 29.30 51.48 16.48
C HIS A 265 30.74 51.87 16.10
N ARG A 266 30.88 52.51 14.93
CA ARG A 266 32.01 53.41 14.62
C ARG A 266 31.46 54.73 14.07
N GLY A 267 30.81 55.49 14.94
CA GLY A 267 30.42 56.87 14.64
C GLY A 267 31.64 57.76 14.53
N SER A 268 31.73 58.55 13.45
CA SER A 268 32.73 59.61 13.29
C SER A 268 32.19 60.74 12.42
N VAL A 269 31.48 61.66 13.08
CA VAL A 269 31.31 63.10 12.76
C VAL A 269 31.36 63.56 11.28
N SER A 270 30.23 64.08 10.82
CA SER A 270 30.17 65.22 9.88
C SER A 270 29.48 66.39 10.59
N SER A 271 29.94 67.62 10.34
CA SER A 271 29.57 68.82 11.11
C SER A 271 28.29 69.51 10.64
N VAL A 272 27.68 70.28 11.55
CA VAL A 272 26.43 71.04 11.32
C VAL A 272 26.75 72.53 11.18
N ALA A 273 26.07 73.22 10.26
CA ALA A 273 25.94 74.68 10.23
C ALA A 273 24.46 75.05 9.92
N PRO A 274 23.83 76.00 10.63
CA PRO A 274 22.38 76.25 10.54
C PRO A 274 22.00 77.52 9.74
N GLN A 275 20.78 77.57 9.22
CA GLN A 275 20.07 78.83 8.91
C GLN A 275 18.54 78.67 9.05
N GLN A 276 17.80 79.78 9.01
CA GLN A 276 16.56 79.97 9.79
C GLN A 276 15.27 80.20 8.97
N SER A 277 14.13 80.02 9.65
CA SER A 277 12.81 80.67 9.46
C SER A 277 11.99 80.43 8.17
N GLY A 278 10.69 80.17 8.36
CA GLY A 278 9.63 80.27 7.34
C GLY A 278 8.96 81.68 7.31
N PRO A 279 7.66 81.85 6.95
CA PRO A 279 6.55 80.91 7.22
C PRO A 279 5.46 80.69 6.13
N ARG A 280 4.68 79.61 6.34
CA ARG A 280 3.22 79.37 6.08
C ARG A 280 2.43 80.32 5.15
N ILE A 281 1.79 79.73 4.12
CA ILE A 281 0.37 79.93 3.76
C ILE A 281 -0.26 78.55 3.48
N GLU A 282 -1.58 78.42 3.63
CA GLU A 282 -2.38 77.17 3.50
C GLU A 282 -3.06 77.04 2.13
N HIS A 283 -3.40 75.80 1.71
CA HIS A 283 -4.75 75.34 1.32
C HIS A 283 -4.70 74.01 0.52
N THR A 284 -5.84 73.32 0.43
CA THR A 284 -6.02 71.96 -0.12
C THR A 284 -6.83 71.99 -1.46
N PRO A 285 -7.17 70.87 -2.13
CA PRO A 285 -7.18 70.76 -3.61
C PRO A 285 -8.53 71.13 -4.28
N PRO A 286 -8.62 71.08 -5.64
CA PRO A 286 -9.08 69.85 -6.29
C PRO A 286 -8.51 69.56 -7.71
N THR A 287 -8.83 68.38 -8.25
CA THR A 287 -8.65 67.97 -9.67
C THR A 287 -9.76 68.58 -10.56
N PRO A 288 -9.47 68.89 -11.84
CA PRO A 288 -10.07 68.12 -12.97
C PRO A 288 -9.01 67.78 -14.06
N GLU A 289 -8.99 66.58 -14.66
CA GLU A 289 -9.90 66.04 -15.72
C GLU A 289 -9.84 66.79 -17.08
N ARG A 290 -9.30 66.09 -18.11
CA ARG A 290 -9.66 66.16 -19.55
C ARG A 290 -9.33 67.45 -20.35
N THR A 291 -9.22 67.46 -21.70
CA THR A 291 -9.35 66.41 -22.74
C THR A 291 -8.59 66.77 -24.05
N THR A 292 -8.46 65.79 -24.96
CA THR A 292 -8.56 65.93 -26.44
C THR A 292 -7.34 66.54 -27.19
N THR A 293 -6.57 65.81 -28.02
CA THR A 293 -6.87 64.96 -29.21
C THR A 293 -6.92 65.75 -30.52
N GLN A 294 -6.19 65.29 -31.56
CA GLN A 294 -6.70 64.87 -32.88
C GLN A 294 -5.57 64.22 -33.72
N ARG A 295 -5.73 62.98 -34.24
CA ARG A 295 -6.43 62.52 -35.49
C ARG A 295 -5.67 62.93 -36.77
N PHE A 296 -5.79 62.34 -37.97
CA PHE A 296 -6.74 61.44 -38.67
C PHE A 296 -5.91 60.53 -39.65
N ALA A 297 -6.35 59.46 -40.34
CA ALA A 297 -7.53 58.57 -40.45
C ALA A 297 -7.01 57.23 -41.09
N ALA A 298 -7.74 56.24 -41.66
CA ALA A 298 -9.18 55.96 -41.87
C ALA A 298 -9.39 54.41 -41.86
N ARG A 299 -10.49 53.86 -41.31
CA ARG A 299 -11.66 53.25 -42.02
C ARG A 299 -11.34 51.98 -42.86
N GLN A 300 -12.14 50.90 -42.89
CA GLN A 300 -13.45 50.51 -42.30
C GLN A 300 -13.64 48.97 -42.53
N ASP A 301 -14.54 48.17 -41.95
CA ASP A 301 -15.63 48.34 -40.95
C ASP A 301 -16.06 46.98 -40.31
N SER A 302 -17.09 46.99 -39.45
CA SER A 302 -18.11 45.94 -39.16
C SER A 302 -17.78 44.62 -38.41
N SER A 303 -18.63 44.38 -37.38
CA SER A 303 -19.20 43.11 -36.86
C SER A 303 -18.33 41.94 -36.33
N GLU A 304 -18.28 41.84 -35.00
CA GLU A 304 -18.90 40.77 -34.16
C GLU A 304 -18.36 39.30 -34.12
N ALA A 305 -18.06 38.88 -32.87
CA ALA A 305 -18.04 37.53 -32.25
C ALA A 305 -17.53 36.26 -33.02
N PRO A 306 -16.47 35.59 -32.52
CA PRO A 306 -16.06 34.25 -32.97
C PRO A 306 -16.50 33.11 -32.02
N THR A 307 -17.06 32.04 -32.59
CA THR A 307 -17.20 30.69 -31.99
C THR A 307 -16.30 29.68 -32.73
N PRO A 308 -15.96 28.51 -32.13
CA PRO A 308 -14.86 27.67 -32.61
C PRO A 308 -15.17 26.82 -33.87
N PRO A 309 -14.14 26.44 -34.65
CA PRO A 309 -14.31 25.71 -35.92
C PRO A 309 -14.45 24.19 -35.77
N PRO A 310 -15.10 23.50 -36.74
CA PRO A 310 -15.21 22.04 -36.80
C PRO A 310 -13.99 21.34 -37.45
N LYS A 311 -13.95 20.00 -37.36
CA LYS A 311 -12.93 19.13 -37.96
C LYS A 311 -13.22 18.83 -39.45
N PRO A 312 -12.19 18.71 -40.32
CA PRO A 312 -12.31 18.10 -41.64
C PRO A 312 -12.10 16.57 -41.60
N VAL A 313 -12.71 15.85 -42.55
CA VAL A 313 -12.45 14.42 -42.83
C VAL A 313 -12.61 14.17 -44.33
N GLN A 314 -11.52 13.77 -45.01
CA GLN A 314 -11.39 13.09 -46.32
C GLN A 314 -9.86 13.04 -46.63
N GLU A 315 -9.29 12.13 -47.45
CA GLU A 315 -9.92 11.24 -48.42
C GLU A 315 -9.24 9.85 -48.58
N ARG A 316 -10.08 8.89 -48.97
CA ARG A 316 -9.93 7.68 -49.79
C ARG A 316 -8.60 7.37 -50.52
N ILE A 317 -8.26 6.07 -50.53
CA ILE A 317 -7.79 5.30 -51.70
C ILE A 317 -8.54 3.95 -51.71
N SER A 318 -8.86 3.41 -52.89
CA SER A 318 -9.51 2.10 -53.17
C SER A 318 -8.49 1.14 -53.86
N GLU A 319 -8.72 -0.14 -54.21
CA GLU A 319 -9.86 -0.86 -54.81
C GLU A 319 -9.78 -2.40 -54.56
N GLU A 320 -10.91 -3.10 -54.73
CA GLU A 320 -11.08 -4.54 -55.12
C GLU A 320 -10.41 -5.69 -54.30
N GLU A 321 -10.89 -6.95 -54.29
CA GLU A 321 -11.99 -7.67 -54.97
C GLU A 321 -12.98 -8.35 -53.98
N THR A 322 -14.05 -8.97 -54.52
CA THR A 322 -15.02 -9.91 -53.88
C THR A 322 -15.36 -11.03 -54.91
N PRO A 323 -15.95 -12.22 -54.60
CA PRO A 323 -17.13 -12.38 -53.72
C PRO A 323 -17.40 -13.75 -53.01
N GLN A 324 -18.53 -13.79 -52.27
CA GLN A 324 -19.39 -14.98 -51.96
C GLN A 324 -18.81 -16.08 -51.02
N ALA A 325 -19.60 -16.81 -50.20
CA ALA A 325 -21.04 -16.82 -49.84
C ALA A 325 -21.20 -17.65 -48.52
N ALA A 326 -22.37 -17.89 -47.89
CA ALA A 326 -23.60 -17.12 -47.56
C ALA A 326 -24.56 -18.09 -46.79
N HIS A 327 -25.58 -17.56 -46.08
CA HIS A 327 -26.62 -18.31 -45.28
C HIS A 327 -26.10 -18.95 -43.97
N ALA A 328 -26.89 -19.15 -42.90
CA ALA A 328 -28.36 -19.22 -42.73
C ALA A 328 -28.92 -18.32 -41.58
N PRO A 329 -30.26 -18.22 -41.33
CA PRO A 329 -30.88 -17.04 -40.69
C PRO A 329 -31.55 -17.19 -39.30
N VAL A 330 -31.86 -16.02 -38.72
CA VAL A 330 -33.06 -15.55 -37.94
C VAL A 330 -34.20 -16.59 -37.77
N ALA A 331 -34.86 -16.77 -36.61
CA ALA A 331 -35.54 -15.80 -35.72
C ALA A 331 -35.61 -16.29 -34.23
N THR A 332 -36.34 -15.74 -33.24
CA THR A 332 -37.48 -14.78 -33.17
C THR A 332 -37.43 -13.89 -31.89
N GLN A 333 -38.56 -13.62 -31.22
CA GLN A 333 -38.73 -12.81 -29.99
C GLN A 333 -39.87 -13.38 -29.13
N GLU A 334 -39.87 -13.13 -27.81
CA GLU A 334 -41.10 -12.87 -27.03
C GLU A 334 -40.78 -12.06 -25.75
N GLU A 335 -41.71 -11.24 -25.28
CA GLU A 335 -41.56 -10.40 -24.06
C GLU A 335 -42.41 -10.94 -22.90
N LYS A 336 -41.93 -10.78 -21.65
CA LYS A 336 -42.79 -10.31 -20.55
C LYS A 336 -42.05 -9.81 -19.31
N THR A 337 -42.57 -8.72 -18.77
CA THR A 337 -42.24 -8.09 -17.48
C THR A 337 -42.87 -8.83 -16.30
N VAL A 338 -42.27 -8.76 -15.11
CA VAL A 338 -42.75 -8.04 -13.88
C VAL A 338 -41.56 -8.00 -12.88
N SER A 339 -41.50 -7.00 -11.99
CA SER A 339 -40.42 -6.78 -11.01
C SER A 339 -40.88 -7.10 -9.55
N PRO A 340 -40.21 -6.71 -8.43
CA PRO A 340 -40.08 -7.60 -7.27
C PRO A 340 -41.08 -7.35 -6.13
N LEU A 341 -41.00 -8.20 -5.10
CA LEU A 341 -41.54 -8.00 -3.76
C LEU A 341 -40.42 -8.22 -2.72
N GLU A 342 -40.41 -7.39 -1.69
CA GLU A 342 -39.63 -7.51 -0.45
C GLU A 342 -40.61 -7.56 0.74
N SER A 343 -40.12 -8.03 1.90
CA SER A 343 -40.76 -7.97 3.23
C SER A 343 -42.04 -8.83 3.43
N ASP A 344 -42.42 -9.26 4.64
CA ASP A 344 -41.81 -9.07 5.98
C ASP A 344 -42.15 -10.25 6.94
N GLU A 345 -41.59 -10.24 8.17
CA GLU A 345 -41.96 -11.06 9.36
C GLU A 345 -41.69 -12.59 9.25
N GLU A 346 -41.51 -13.38 10.34
CA GLU A 346 -41.82 -13.23 11.78
C GLU A 346 -40.59 -13.40 12.72
N GLU A 347 -40.74 -12.99 13.99
CA GLU A 347 -39.79 -13.23 15.10
C GLU A 347 -40.00 -14.61 15.78
N SER A 348 -38.98 -15.11 16.48
CA SER A 348 -39.19 -15.97 17.67
C SER A 348 -37.95 -15.99 18.58
N ASP A 349 -38.11 -15.45 19.80
CA ASP A 349 -37.22 -15.71 20.93
C ASP A 349 -37.58 -17.04 21.60
N ASP A 350 -36.59 -17.73 22.20
CA ASP A 350 -36.79 -18.61 23.35
C ASP A 350 -35.56 -18.55 24.28
N GLU A 351 -35.79 -18.73 25.59
CA GLU A 351 -34.77 -18.53 26.62
C GLU A 351 -33.89 -19.77 26.86
N GLY A 352 -32.65 -19.56 27.30
CA GLY A 352 -31.76 -20.65 27.71
C GLY A 352 -31.84 -20.97 29.21
N GLN A 353 -31.55 -22.23 29.57
CA GLN A 353 -31.10 -22.55 30.93
C GLN A 353 -30.31 -23.87 31.02
N ASP A 354 -29.12 -23.80 31.62
CA ASP A 354 -28.42 -24.96 32.19
C ASP A 354 -29.22 -25.60 33.33
N PRO A 355 -28.98 -26.89 33.63
CA PRO A 355 -28.59 -27.18 35.01
C PRO A 355 -27.33 -28.07 35.16
N GLU A 356 -26.67 -27.87 36.29
CA GLU A 356 -25.33 -28.36 36.65
C GLU A 356 -25.31 -29.82 37.19
N LYS A 357 -24.10 -30.43 37.15
CA LYS A 357 -23.41 -31.12 38.29
C LYS A 357 -23.16 -32.65 38.20
N ALA A 358 -22.12 -33.07 38.97
CA ALA A 358 -21.57 -34.43 39.22
C ALA A 358 -20.75 -35.05 38.05
N ALA A 359 -19.43 -35.36 38.10
CA ALA A 359 -18.34 -35.42 39.10
C ALA A 359 -17.88 -36.84 39.55
N ALA A 360 -16.55 -37.06 39.47
CA ALA A 360 -15.73 -38.18 40.01
C ALA A 360 -15.91 -39.59 39.39
N ALA A 361 -14.94 -40.52 39.43
CA ALA A 361 -13.46 -40.43 39.47
C ALA A 361 -12.80 -41.83 39.27
N GLN A 362 -11.60 -41.88 38.67
CA GLN A 362 -10.53 -42.91 38.79
C GLN A 362 -10.84 -44.42 38.58
N LYS A 363 -10.01 -45.08 37.74
CA LYS A 363 -8.92 -45.98 38.22
C LYS A 363 -7.99 -46.50 37.11
N ASP A 364 -6.78 -46.86 37.52
CA ASP A 364 -5.66 -47.33 36.69
C ASP A 364 -5.49 -48.87 36.64
N ALA A 365 -4.66 -49.30 35.67
CA ALA A 365 -3.78 -50.48 35.69
C ALA A 365 -4.39 -51.90 35.49
N ALA A 366 -3.65 -52.91 34.99
CA ALA A 366 -2.46 -52.95 34.11
C ALA A 366 -2.09 -54.42 33.70
N VAL A 367 -1.10 -54.55 32.80
CA VAL A 367 -0.22 -55.74 32.54
C VAL A 367 -0.73 -56.86 31.61
N SER A 368 0.20 -57.33 30.76
CA SER A 368 0.13 -58.41 29.75
C SER A 368 0.68 -59.75 30.35
N PRO A 369 1.35 -60.72 29.66
CA PRO A 369 1.59 -61.02 28.23
C PRO A 369 1.39 -62.51 27.82
N VAL A 370 1.80 -62.91 26.59
CA VAL A 370 2.65 -64.08 26.20
C VAL A 370 2.35 -64.57 24.76
N SER A 371 3.40 -64.93 24.00
CA SER A 371 3.37 -65.51 22.63
C SER A 371 4.05 -66.90 22.60
N PRO A 372 3.72 -67.79 21.64
CA PRO A 372 4.64 -68.17 20.53
C PRO A 372 3.88 -68.58 19.22
N SER A 373 4.47 -68.95 18.06
CA SER A 373 5.75 -68.65 17.36
C SER A 373 5.67 -69.15 15.89
N ASP A 374 6.62 -68.77 15.02
CA ASP A 374 7.33 -69.58 13.99
C ASP A 374 7.74 -68.80 12.71
N GLY A 375 8.78 -69.27 12.02
CA GLY A 375 9.38 -68.72 10.78
C GLY A 375 9.68 -69.84 9.75
N PRO A 376 10.76 -69.82 8.92
CA PRO A 376 11.88 -68.86 8.81
C PRO A 376 12.25 -68.49 7.31
N ALA A 377 13.56 -68.27 7.03
CA ALA A 377 14.26 -67.87 5.77
C ALA A 377 14.44 -66.34 5.58
N ASP A 378 15.64 -65.74 5.73
CA ASP A 378 16.93 -65.85 4.98
C ASP A 378 16.90 -65.01 3.67
N GLU A 379 17.75 -63.99 3.41
CA GLU A 379 19.22 -64.03 3.26
C GLU A 379 19.91 -62.63 3.48
N GLU A 380 21.15 -62.43 3.02
CA GLU A 380 22.08 -61.34 3.40
C GLU A 380 22.01 -60.04 2.55
N GLY A 381 22.57 -58.93 3.08
CA GLY A 381 22.86 -57.71 2.29
C GLY A 381 23.46 -56.54 3.09
N LYS A 382 24.74 -56.23 2.87
CA LYS A 382 25.43 -55.06 3.47
C LYS A 382 24.91 -53.71 2.95
N PHE A 383 25.04 -52.68 3.78
CA PHE A 383 25.27 -51.30 3.32
C PHE A 383 26.59 -50.80 3.92
N ASP A 384 27.39 -50.06 3.13
CA ASP A 384 28.71 -49.55 3.52
C ASP A 384 28.66 -48.09 3.98
N GLU A 385 29.59 -47.73 4.86
CA GLU A 385 29.73 -46.41 5.50
C GLU A 385 30.99 -45.70 4.98
N VAL A 386 30.83 -44.61 4.22
CA VAL A 386 31.86 -43.57 4.10
C VAL A 386 31.19 -42.20 3.93
N ALA A 387 31.65 -41.20 4.69
CA ALA A 387 31.24 -39.80 4.56
C ALA A 387 32.33 -38.93 3.92
N LEU A 388 31.96 -37.74 3.45
CA LEU A 388 32.74 -36.51 3.54
C LEU A 388 31.87 -35.27 3.31
#